data_AF-A0A954LEM3-F1
#
_entry.id   AF-A0A954LEM3-F1
#
_cell.length_a   1.000
_cell.length_b   1.000
_cell.length_c   1.000
_cell.angle_alpha   90.00
_cell.angle_beta   90.00
_cell.angle_gamma   90.00
#
_symmetry.space_group_name_H-M   'P 1'
#
loop_
_entity.id
_entity.type
_entity.pdbx_description
1 polymer ?
#
loop_
_entity_poly.entity_id
_entity_poly.type
_entity_poly.pdbx_seq_one_letter_code
_entity_poly.pdbx_strand_id
1 'polypeptide(L)'
;MAIAPESTSPTLMERLRDPADHEAWKVFYEIYTRPITAWLKRSGVPASDLDERASDVMLRVYRQFVNGKFVYDSNRSFRSWLKTVCCRAAIDHYRRTKRREFVSIFETELLCEGPSSYFESREFQTLVWQDTLSLLVRKGTISEKHARAFVAVHEGTSDSEVAAELGMTAKAVQMANIRITRKLHEILGDS
;
A
#
# COMPACT_ATOMS: atom_id res chain seq x y z
N MET A 1 -0.93 16.61 -37.08
CA MET A 1 0.05 15.53 -36.85
C MET A 1 -0.20 15.00 -35.44
N ALA A 2 -0.91 13.88 -35.34
CA ALA A 2 -1.37 13.33 -34.07
C ALA A 2 -0.27 12.44 -33.47
N ILE A 3 0.24 12.81 -32.30
CA ILE A 3 1.00 11.90 -31.44
C ILE A 3 -0.06 11.23 -30.55
N ALA A 4 -0.35 9.96 -30.81
CA ALA A 4 -1.13 9.14 -29.89
C ALA A 4 -0.41 9.12 -28.52
N PRO A 5 -1.11 9.21 -27.37
CA PRO A 5 -0.46 8.98 -26.10
C PRO A 5 0.04 7.53 -26.06
N GLU A 6 1.35 7.37 -26.17
CA GLU A 6 2.06 6.10 -26.06
C GLU A 6 1.69 5.43 -24.73
N SER A 7 0.94 4.32 -24.83
CA SER A 7 0.63 3.34 -23.79
C SER A 7 0.73 3.83 -22.35
N THR A 8 -0.38 4.32 -21.78
CA THR A 8 -0.52 4.38 -20.32
C THR A 8 -0.28 2.96 -19.79
N SER A 9 0.82 2.75 -19.07
CA SER A 9 1.09 1.45 -18.44
C SER A 9 -0.11 1.07 -17.57
N PRO A 10 -0.59 -0.18 -17.62
CA PRO A 10 -1.64 -0.61 -16.70
C PRO A 10 -1.19 -0.37 -15.26
N THR A 11 -2.10 0.14 -14.43
CA THR A 11 -1.86 0.31 -12.99
C THR A 11 -1.55 -1.04 -12.35
N LEU A 12 -0.94 -1.05 -11.15
CA LEU A 12 -0.70 -2.30 -10.42
C LEU A 12 -1.98 -3.14 -10.30
N MET A 13 -3.12 -2.50 -10.01
CA MET A 13 -4.42 -3.15 -9.83
C MET A 13 -4.92 -3.82 -11.11
N GLU A 14 -4.69 -3.22 -12.27
CA GLU A 14 -5.05 -3.82 -13.56
C GLU A 14 -4.15 -5.04 -13.86
N ARG A 15 -2.85 -4.93 -13.59
CA ARG A 15 -1.89 -6.02 -13.79
C ARG A 15 -2.18 -7.22 -12.92
N LEU A 16 -2.63 -7.02 -11.68
CA LEU A 16 -3.02 -8.09 -10.76
C LEU A 16 -4.21 -8.93 -11.25
N ARG A 17 -4.94 -8.50 -12.29
CA ARG A 17 -5.97 -9.33 -12.91
C ARG A 17 -5.39 -10.53 -13.66
N ASP A 18 -4.15 -10.45 -14.10
CA ASP A 18 -3.44 -11.57 -14.68
C ASP A 18 -2.76 -12.40 -13.57
N PRO A 19 -3.21 -13.63 -13.28
CA PRO A 19 -2.57 -14.48 -12.29
C PRO A 19 -1.11 -14.83 -12.64
N ALA A 20 -0.74 -14.76 -13.93
CA ALA A 20 0.59 -15.08 -14.42
C ALA A 20 1.57 -13.90 -14.35
N ASP A 21 1.10 -12.67 -14.05
CA ASP A 21 1.99 -11.51 -13.83
C ASP A 21 2.61 -11.58 -12.43
N HIS A 22 3.55 -12.51 -12.26
CA HIS A 22 4.28 -12.73 -11.01
C HIS A 22 5.01 -11.48 -10.52
N GLU A 23 5.44 -10.62 -11.43
CA GLU A 23 6.12 -9.37 -11.07
C GLU A 23 5.14 -8.35 -10.46
N ALA A 24 3.92 -8.23 -10.99
CA ALA A 24 2.88 -7.42 -10.36
C ALA A 24 2.54 -7.93 -8.96
N TRP A 25 2.39 -9.24 -8.79
CA TRP A 25 2.13 -9.85 -7.48
C TRP A 25 3.27 -9.62 -6.48
N LYS A 26 4.52 -9.72 -6.95
CA LYS A 26 5.69 -9.41 -6.13
C LYS A 26 5.71 -7.95 -5.69
N VAL A 27 5.49 -7.02 -6.63
CA VAL A 27 5.38 -5.58 -6.33
C VAL A 27 4.27 -5.31 -5.32
N PHE A 28 3.11 -5.93 -5.49
CA PHE A 28 2.00 -5.82 -4.55
C PHE A 28 2.39 -6.31 -3.15
N TYR A 29 3.02 -7.47 -3.04
CA TYR A 29 3.47 -8.02 -1.77
C TYR A 29 4.47 -7.08 -1.08
N GLU A 30 5.45 -6.57 -1.81
CA GLU A 30 6.46 -5.65 -1.27
C GLU A 30 5.87 -4.33 -0.77
N ILE A 31 4.85 -3.79 -1.44
CA ILE A 31 4.21 -2.52 -1.08
C ILE A 31 3.20 -2.68 0.07
N TYR A 32 2.42 -3.76 0.08
CA TYR A 32 1.25 -3.85 0.96
C TYR A 32 1.48 -4.71 2.21
N THR A 33 2.57 -5.49 2.32
CA THR A 33 2.81 -6.34 3.50
C THR A 33 2.93 -5.54 4.79
N ARG A 34 3.77 -4.50 4.82
CA ARG A 34 3.94 -3.66 6.01
C ARG A 34 2.65 -2.94 6.43
N PRO A 35 1.92 -2.23 5.54
CA PRO A 35 0.69 -1.56 5.96
C PRO A 35 -0.43 -2.51 6.38
N ILE A 36 -0.53 -3.71 5.78
CA ILE A 36 -1.46 -4.76 6.22
C ILE A 36 -1.09 -5.27 7.61
N THR A 37 0.19 -5.57 7.84
CA THR A 37 0.69 -6.06 9.13
C THR A 37 0.48 -5.04 10.24
N ALA A 38 0.74 -3.75 9.96
CA ALA A 38 0.48 -2.66 10.90
C ALA A 38 -1.01 -2.54 11.25
N TRP A 39 -1.91 -2.73 10.27
CA TRP A 39 -3.34 -2.77 10.52
C TRP A 39 -3.74 -3.97 11.38
N LEU A 40 -3.28 -5.18 11.06
CA LEU A 40 -3.58 -6.40 11.83
C LEU A 40 -3.15 -6.26 13.30
N LYS A 41 -1.96 -5.69 13.52
CA LYS A 41 -1.45 -5.38 14.86
C LYS A 41 -2.36 -4.42 15.61
N ARG A 42 -2.82 -3.34 14.96
CA ARG A 42 -3.76 -2.36 15.54
C ARG A 42 -5.13 -2.98 15.84
N SER A 43 -5.54 -3.94 15.03
CA SER A 43 -6.77 -4.70 15.22
C SER A 43 -6.66 -5.77 16.30
N GLY A 44 -5.52 -5.86 17.02
CA GLY A 44 -5.34 -6.74 18.18
C GLY A 44 -4.87 -8.17 17.86
N VAL A 45 -4.39 -8.42 16.64
CA VAL A 45 -3.74 -9.71 16.30
C VAL A 45 -2.41 -9.82 17.06
N PRO A 46 -2.15 -10.93 17.78
CA PRO A 46 -0.89 -11.14 18.50
C PRO A 46 0.33 -11.13 17.57
N ALA A 47 1.46 -10.64 18.08
CA ALA A 47 2.71 -10.57 17.31
C ALA A 47 3.16 -11.94 16.76
N SER A 48 2.90 -13.02 17.48
CA SER A 48 3.20 -14.40 17.06
C SER A 48 2.45 -14.85 15.80
N ASP A 49 1.32 -14.20 15.51
CA ASP A 49 0.39 -14.64 14.47
C ASP A 49 0.38 -13.67 13.28
N LEU A 50 1.07 -12.52 13.38
CA LEU A 50 1.02 -11.46 12.37
C LEU A 50 1.44 -11.94 10.99
N ASP A 51 2.53 -12.69 10.87
CA ASP A 51 3.05 -13.16 9.58
C ASP A 51 2.09 -14.14 8.89
N GLU A 52 1.50 -15.07 9.66
CA GLU A 52 0.49 -16.00 9.16
C GLU A 52 -0.76 -15.24 8.69
N ARG A 53 -1.20 -14.25 9.48
CA ARG A 53 -2.41 -13.48 9.15
C ARG A 53 -2.21 -12.51 8.00
N ALA A 54 -1.05 -11.87 7.89
CA ALA A 54 -0.70 -11.06 6.73
C ALA A 54 -0.68 -11.94 5.46
N SER A 55 -0.11 -13.14 5.54
CA SER A 55 -0.11 -14.11 4.43
C SER A 55 -1.52 -14.56 4.04
N ASP A 56 -2.41 -14.82 5.01
CA ASP A 56 -3.81 -15.15 4.74
C ASP A 56 -4.55 -13.98 4.04
N VAL A 57 -4.31 -12.74 4.46
CA VAL A 57 -4.83 -11.55 3.76
C VAL A 57 -4.34 -11.50 2.32
N MET A 58 -3.03 -11.68 2.09
CA MET A 58 -2.46 -11.68 0.73
C MET A 58 -3.08 -12.77 -0.15
N LEU A 59 -3.26 -13.99 0.40
CA LEU A 59 -3.88 -15.09 -0.32
C LEU A 59 -5.37 -14.82 -0.63
N ARG A 60 -6.09 -14.17 0.29
CA ARG A 60 -7.47 -13.73 0.04
C ARG A 60 -7.53 -12.70 -1.07
N VAL A 61 -6.63 -11.70 -1.06
CA VAL A 61 -6.52 -10.71 -2.15
C VAL A 61 -6.28 -11.44 -3.47
N TYR A 62 -5.26 -12.30 -3.54
CA TYR A 62 -4.96 -13.12 -4.72
C TYR A 62 -6.18 -13.85 -5.25
N ARG A 63 -6.87 -14.62 -4.39
CA ARG A 63 -8.07 -15.36 -4.78
C ARG A 63 -9.21 -14.47 -5.27
N GLN A 64 -9.35 -13.24 -4.77
CA GLN A 64 -10.40 -12.33 -5.24
C GLN A 64 -10.12 -11.81 -6.64
N PHE A 65 -8.86 -11.49 -6.96
CA PHE A 65 -8.43 -11.10 -8.30
C PHE A 65 -8.55 -12.27 -9.30
N VAL A 66 -7.95 -13.43 -8.98
CA VAL A 66 -7.90 -14.58 -9.90
C VAL A 66 -9.28 -15.16 -10.20
N ASN A 67 -10.20 -15.16 -9.22
CA ASN A 67 -11.57 -15.64 -9.44
C ASN A 67 -12.49 -14.60 -10.09
N GLY A 68 -11.97 -13.43 -10.50
CA GLY A 68 -12.75 -12.35 -11.09
C GLY A 68 -13.78 -11.72 -10.15
N LYS A 69 -13.69 -11.98 -8.83
CA LYS A 69 -14.63 -11.46 -7.82
C LYS A 69 -14.34 -10.02 -7.43
N PHE A 70 -13.10 -9.57 -7.66
CA PHE A 70 -12.74 -8.17 -7.59
C PHE A 70 -12.53 -7.64 -9.01
N VAL A 71 -13.34 -6.66 -9.39
CA VAL A 71 -13.13 -5.85 -10.58
C VAL A 71 -12.71 -4.48 -10.08
N TYR A 72 -11.47 -4.09 -10.38
CA TYR A 72 -11.00 -2.75 -10.05
C TYR A 72 -11.86 -1.73 -10.79
N ASP A 73 -12.50 -0.85 -10.02
CA ASP A 73 -13.28 0.29 -10.50
C ASP A 73 -12.52 1.52 -10.03
N SER A 74 -12.03 2.33 -10.97
CA SER A 74 -11.26 3.55 -10.66
C SER A 74 -12.07 4.58 -9.87
N ASN A 75 -13.40 4.44 -9.79
CA ASN A 75 -14.27 5.28 -8.95
C ASN A 75 -14.39 4.75 -7.51
N ARG A 76 -13.81 3.59 -7.20
CA ARG A 76 -13.83 2.98 -5.87
C ARG A 76 -12.41 2.84 -5.34
N SER A 77 -12.19 3.29 -4.11
CA SER A 77 -10.89 3.19 -3.46
C SER A 77 -10.48 1.72 -3.25
N PHE A 78 -9.35 1.33 -3.84
CA PHE A 78 -8.70 0.04 -3.56
C PHE A 78 -8.44 -0.13 -2.06
N ARG A 79 -8.08 0.95 -1.36
CA ARG A 79 -7.81 0.95 0.09
C ARG A 79 -9.04 0.57 0.89
N SER A 80 -10.21 1.09 0.52
CA SER A 80 -11.50 0.75 1.15
C SER A 80 -11.86 -0.73 0.96
N TRP A 81 -11.59 -1.27 -0.23
CA TRP A 81 -11.75 -2.71 -0.47
C TRP A 81 -10.74 -3.54 0.33
N LEU A 82 -9.45 -3.16 0.32
CA LEU A 82 -8.40 -3.85 1.07
C LEU A 82 -8.70 -3.86 2.58
N LYS A 83 -9.20 -2.75 3.13
CA LYS A 83 -9.73 -2.67 4.49
C LYS A 83 -10.75 -3.76 4.76
N THR A 84 -11.72 -3.94 3.87
CA THR A 84 -12.75 -4.97 4.00
C THR A 84 -12.14 -6.39 4.05
N VAL A 85 -11.12 -6.65 3.24
CA VAL A 85 -10.41 -7.95 3.25
C VAL A 85 -9.67 -8.16 4.57
N CYS A 86 -8.94 -7.14 5.06
CA CYS A 86 -8.23 -7.20 6.33
C CYS A 86 -9.18 -7.37 7.52
N CYS A 87 -10.28 -6.61 7.57
CA CYS A 87 -11.36 -6.75 8.56
C CYS A 87 -11.88 -8.19 8.65
N ARG A 88 -12.18 -8.80 7.50
CA ARG A 88 -12.66 -10.18 7.44
C ARG A 88 -11.61 -11.17 7.94
N ALA A 89 -10.32 -10.95 7.64
CA ALA A 89 -9.24 -11.81 8.12
C ALA A 89 -9.05 -11.73 9.64
N ALA A 90 -9.12 -10.51 10.21
CA ALA A 90 -9.08 -10.34 11.66
C ALA A 90 -10.28 -11.02 12.34
N ILE A 91 -11.51 -10.78 11.87
CA ILE A 91 -12.71 -11.45 12.41
C ILE A 91 -12.56 -12.98 12.37
N ASP A 92 -12.08 -13.53 11.26
CA ASP A 92 -11.88 -14.98 11.16
C ASP A 92 -10.82 -15.50 12.13
N HIS A 93 -9.74 -14.75 12.34
CA HIS A 93 -8.75 -15.06 13.36
C HIS A 93 -9.39 -15.13 14.75
N TYR A 94 -10.14 -14.09 15.12
CA TYR A 94 -10.86 -14.03 16.40
C TYR A 94 -11.85 -15.17 16.58
N ARG A 95 -12.63 -15.52 15.55
CA ARG A 95 -13.57 -16.65 15.61
C ARG A 95 -12.86 -17.99 15.83
N ARG A 96 -11.68 -18.18 15.25
CA ARG A 96 -10.89 -19.41 15.39
C ARG A 96 -10.25 -19.53 16.78
N THR A 97 -9.71 -18.43 17.30
CA THR A 97 -9.10 -18.40 18.63
C THR A 97 -10.15 -18.46 19.74
N LYS A 98 -11.30 -17.80 19.60
CA LYS A 98 -12.39 -17.76 20.60
C LYS A 98 -13.39 -18.93 20.56
N ARG A 99 -13.26 -19.89 19.63
CA ARG A 99 -13.83 -21.24 19.87
C ARG A 99 -13.21 -21.92 21.10
N ARG A 100 -12.15 -21.35 21.71
CA ARG A 100 -11.58 -21.76 23.00
C ARG A 100 -12.09 -20.97 24.21
N GLU A 101 -12.69 -19.78 24.07
CA GLU A 101 -13.25 -18.98 25.18
C GLU A 101 -14.36 -18.04 24.68
N PHE A 102 -15.54 -18.11 25.31
CA PHE A 102 -16.80 -17.43 24.95
C PHE A 102 -16.64 -15.92 24.75
N VAL A 103 -17.16 -15.36 23.65
CA VAL A 103 -17.31 -13.89 23.49
C VAL A 103 -18.52 -13.47 22.66
N SER A 104 -19.08 -12.33 23.08
CA SER A 104 -20.23 -11.63 22.51
C SER A 104 -19.97 -11.07 21.11
N ILE A 105 -21.01 -11.10 20.27
CA ILE A 105 -21.06 -10.53 18.91
C ILE A 105 -20.62 -9.05 18.89
N PHE A 106 -20.88 -8.32 19.98
CA PHE A 106 -20.57 -6.89 20.15
C PHE A 106 -19.06 -6.58 20.12
N GLU A 107 -18.20 -7.46 20.64
CA GLU A 107 -16.74 -7.28 20.55
C GLU A 107 -16.21 -7.47 19.13
N THR A 108 -16.89 -8.28 18.30
CA THR A 108 -16.46 -8.59 16.94
C THR A 108 -16.78 -7.46 15.96
N GLU A 109 -17.89 -6.76 16.20
CA GLU A 109 -18.34 -5.61 15.42
C GLU A 109 -17.46 -4.37 15.70
N LEU A 110 -17.08 -4.16 16.97
CA LEU A 110 -16.17 -3.09 17.41
C LEU A 110 -14.76 -3.18 16.81
N LEU A 111 -14.26 -4.40 16.51
CA LEU A 111 -12.95 -4.62 15.89
C LEU A 111 -12.85 -4.08 14.45
N CYS A 112 -13.99 -3.94 13.76
CA CYS A 112 -14.06 -3.38 12.41
C CYS A 112 -14.50 -1.91 12.38
N GLU A 113 -15.20 -1.45 13.43
CA GLU A 113 -15.49 -0.03 13.64
C GLU A 113 -14.29 0.74 14.23
N GLY A 114 -13.38 0.06 14.94
CA GLY A 114 -12.32 0.66 15.77
C GLY A 114 -10.97 1.06 15.15
N PRO A 115 -10.67 0.80 13.85
CA PRO A 115 -9.59 1.54 13.15
C PRO A 115 -10.07 2.06 11.79
N SER A 116 -11.32 2.52 11.71
CA SER A 116 -12.01 2.86 10.45
C SER A 116 -11.30 3.93 9.62
N SER A 117 -10.39 4.73 10.21
CA SER A 117 -9.59 5.76 9.54
C SER A 117 -8.17 5.33 9.12
N TYR A 118 -7.65 4.16 9.53
CA TYR A 118 -6.23 3.83 9.26
C TYR A 118 -5.91 3.77 7.76
N PHE A 119 -6.77 3.16 6.95
CA PHE A 119 -6.57 3.07 5.51
C PHE A 119 -6.64 4.44 4.80
N GLU A 120 -7.24 5.43 5.45
CA GLU A 120 -7.27 6.83 5.04
C GLU A 120 -6.21 7.68 5.78
N SER A 121 -5.41 7.07 6.65
CA SER A 121 -4.45 7.79 7.48
C SER A 121 -3.16 8.07 6.74
N ARG A 122 -2.47 9.14 7.17
CA ARG A 122 -1.12 9.47 6.72
C ARG A 122 -0.14 8.31 6.95
N GLU A 123 -0.33 7.51 7.99
CA GLU A 123 0.56 6.38 8.28
C GLU A 123 0.48 5.29 7.22
N PHE A 124 -0.73 4.87 6.82
CA PHE A 124 -0.90 3.89 5.73
C PHE A 124 -0.26 4.41 4.44
N GLN A 125 -0.54 5.67 4.08
CA GLN A 125 0.04 6.31 2.91
C GLN A 125 1.56 6.38 2.99
N THR A 126 2.11 6.69 4.15
CA THR A 126 3.57 6.75 4.39
C THR A 126 4.21 5.38 4.19
N LEU A 127 3.64 4.31 4.74
CA LEU A 127 4.17 2.95 4.57
C LEU A 127 4.15 2.53 3.09
N VAL A 128 3.02 2.72 2.42
CA VAL A 128 2.87 2.42 0.98
C VAL A 128 3.90 3.19 0.16
N TRP A 129 4.08 4.49 0.41
CA TRP A 129 5.07 5.31 -0.30
C TRP A 129 6.50 4.90 0.00
N GLN A 130 6.86 4.66 1.26
CA GLN A 130 8.21 4.20 1.62
C GLN A 130 8.57 2.89 0.93
N ASP A 131 7.67 1.93 0.89
CA ASP A 131 7.91 0.64 0.24
C ASP A 131 7.97 0.79 -1.28
N THR A 132 7.13 1.64 -1.85
CA THR A 132 7.17 1.96 -3.29
C THR A 132 8.47 2.69 -3.67
N LEU A 133 8.94 3.64 -2.86
CA LEU A 133 10.23 4.33 -3.07
C LEU A 133 11.40 3.35 -2.98
N SER A 134 11.40 2.49 -1.97
CA SER A 134 12.42 1.46 -1.78
C SER A 134 12.46 0.48 -2.95
N LEU A 135 11.30 0.15 -3.52
CA LEU A 135 11.20 -0.62 -4.76
C LEU A 135 11.78 0.15 -5.96
N LEU A 136 11.42 1.42 -6.13
CA LEU A 136 11.89 2.26 -7.24
C LEU A 136 13.42 2.46 -7.21
N VAL A 137 14.01 2.61 -6.02
CA VAL A 137 15.47 2.67 -5.83
C VAL A 137 16.10 1.34 -6.21
N ARG A 138 15.60 0.21 -5.69
CA ARG A 138 16.15 -1.13 -6.00
C ARG A 138 16.07 -1.46 -7.48
N LYS A 139 15.04 -0.99 -8.18
CA LYS A 139 14.89 -1.10 -9.64
C LYS A 139 15.73 -0.10 -10.43
N GLY A 140 16.48 0.78 -9.77
CA GLY A 140 17.28 1.84 -10.42
C GLY A 140 16.44 2.90 -11.14
N THR A 141 15.12 2.97 -10.89
CA THR A 141 14.22 3.94 -11.52
C THR A 141 14.43 5.35 -10.97
N ILE A 142 14.80 5.45 -9.69
CA ILE A 142 15.20 6.68 -9.01
C ILE A 142 16.50 6.42 -8.24
N SER A 143 17.25 7.48 -7.95
CA SER A 143 18.43 7.37 -7.09
C SER A 143 18.04 7.43 -5.61
N GLU A 144 18.86 6.83 -4.76
CA GLU A 144 18.74 6.93 -3.29
C GLU A 144 18.68 8.40 -2.84
N LYS A 145 19.49 9.25 -3.48
CA LYS A 145 19.53 10.70 -3.21
C LYS A 145 18.18 11.38 -3.47
N HIS A 146 17.49 11.04 -4.56
CA HIS A 146 16.17 11.57 -4.86
C HIS A 146 15.09 11.01 -3.92
N ALA A 147 15.20 9.74 -3.53
CA ALA A 147 14.30 9.14 -2.55
C ALA A 147 14.42 9.83 -1.18
N ARG A 148 15.65 10.06 -0.70
CA ARG A 148 15.91 10.84 0.53
C ARG A 148 15.35 12.25 0.46
N ALA A 149 15.54 12.95 -0.67
CA ALA A 149 15.00 14.29 -0.87
C ALA A 149 13.47 14.29 -0.76
N PHE A 150 12.81 13.31 -1.38
CA PHE A 150 11.35 13.18 -1.33
C PHE A 150 10.82 12.93 0.08
N VAL A 151 11.47 12.05 0.84
CA VAL A 151 11.10 11.75 2.23
C VAL A 151 11.24 13.00 3.10
N ALA A 152 12.39 13.68 3.05
CA ALA A 152 12.63 14.88 3.86
C ALA A 152 11.61 16.00 3.60
N VAL A 153 11.26 16.24 2.33
CA VAL A 153 10.23 17.24 1.99
C VAL A 153 8.85 16.83 2.52
N HIS A 154 8.49 15.55 2.45
CA HIS A 154 7.22 15.06 2.99
C HIS A 154 7.15 15.09 4.53
N GLU A 155 8.30 15.04 5.19
CA GLU A 155 8.43 15.22 6.64
C GLU A 155 8.38 16.70 7.06
N GLY A 156 8.36 17.62 6.11
CA GLY A 156 8.15 19.06 6.33
C GLY A 156 9.39 19.93 6.17
N THR A 157 10.53 19.36 5.75
CA THR A 157 11.74 20.13 5.43
C THR A 157 11.56 20.90 4.13
N SER A 158 12.04 22.14 4.05
CA SER A 158 11.90 22.95 2.83
C SER A 158 12.80 22.44 1.69
N ASP A 159 12.39 22.66 0.44
CA ASP A 159 13.19 22.30 -0.75
C ASP A 159 14.62 22.89 -0.69
N SER A 160 14.80 24.09 -0.12
CA SER A 160 16.10 24.75 0.05
C SER A 160 16.99 24.07 1.08
N GLU A 161 16.44 23.65 2.21
CA GLU A 161 17.18 22.97 3.27
C GLU A 161 17.62 21.58 2.79
N VAL A 162 16.69 20.83 2.18
CA VAL A 162 16.99 19.51 1.59
C VAL A 162 18.05 19.64 0.49
N ALA A 163 17.97 20.68 -0.34
CA ALA A 163 18.95 20.95 -1.37
C ALA A 163 20.35 21.22 -0.78
N ALA A 164 20.44 22.02 0.27
CA ALA A 164 21.70 22.29 0.97
C ALA A 164 22.29 21.02 1.60
N GLU A 165 21.48 20.23 2.30
CA GLU A 165 21.91 18.99 2.96
C GLU A 165 22.41 17.95 1.95
N LEU A 166 21.66 17.76 0.86
CA LEU A 166 21.97 16.71 -0.11
C LEU A 166 22.95 17.20 -1.19
N GLY A 167 23.38 18.46 -1.21
CA GLY A 167 24.19 19.00 -2.30
C GLY A 167 23.45 18.91 -3.64
N MET A 168 22.22 19.42 -3.67
CA MET A 168 21.36 19.58 -4.84
C MET A 168 20.99 21.05 -5.03
N THR A 169 20.35 21.37 -6.14
CA THR A 169 19.62 22.65 -6.26
C THR A 169 18.19 22.47 -5.78
N ALA A 170 17.57 23.52 -5.22
CA ALA A 170 16.14 23.48 -4.85
C ALA A 170 15.25 23.08 -6.04
N LYS A 171 15.62 23.53 -7.26
CA LYS A 171 14.93 23.13 -8.49
C LYS A 171 15.05 21.62 -8.76
N ALA A 172 16.22 21.02 -8.52
CA ALA A 172 16.41 19.58 -8.67
C ALA A 172 15.58 18.78 -7.66
N VAL A 173 15.47 19.25 -6.41
CA VAL A 173 14.58 18.66 -5.39
C VAL A 173 13.12 18.70 -5.85
N GLN A 174 12.65 19.87 -6.28
CA GLN A 174 11.29 20.04 -6.79
C GLN A 174 10.98 19.10 -7.97
N MET A 175 11.89 19.03 -8.95
CA MET A 175 11.70 18.17 -10.14
C MET A 175 11.75 16.68 -9.79
N ALA A 176 12.60 16.29 -8.84
CA ALA A 176 12.63 14.92 -8.32
C ALA A 176 11.29 14.57 -7.66
N ASN A 177 10.75 15.47 -6.83
CA ASN A 177 9.48 15.25 -6.15
C ASN A 177 8.32 15.10 -7.13
N ILE A 178 8.19 15.98 -8.13
CA ILE A 178 7.17 15.87 -9.18
C ILE A 178 7.27 14.52 -9.90
N ARG A 179 8.49 14.11 -10.28
CA ARG A 179 8.71 12.85 -10.98
C ARG A 179 8.35 11.64 -10.12
N ILE A 180 8.71 11.67 -8.84
CA ILE A 180 8.41 10.59 -7.89
C ILE A 180 6.90 10.50 -7.66
N THR A 181 6.21 11.61 -7.37
CA THR A 181 4.75 11.62 -7.18
C THR A 181 4.03 11.03 -8.39
N ARG A 182 4.43 11.41 -9.61
CA ARG A 182 3.87 10.81 -10.83
C ARG A 182 4.11 9.31 -10.90
N LYS A 183 5.33 8.83 -10.56
CA LYS A 183 5.64 7.40 -10.54
C LYS A 183 4.85 6.63 -9.47
N LEU A 184 4.62 7.24 -8.30
CA LEU A 184 3.75 6.67 -7.28
C LEU A 184 2.32 6.50 -7.82
N HIS A 185 1.76 7.52 -8.48
CA HIS A 185 0.41 7.42 -9.08
C HIS A 185 0.34 6.39 -10.20
N GLU A 186 1.34 6.34 -11.10
CA GLU A 186 1.41 5.34 -12.18
C GLU A 186 1.41 3.90 -11.63
N ILE A 187 2.11 3.65 -10.53
CA ILE A 187 2.16 2.33 -9.90
C ILE A 187 0.87 2.04 -9.12
N LEU A 188 0.47 2.96 -8.24
CA LEU A 188 -0.55 2.70 -7.22
C LEU A 188 -1.98 2.92 -7.72
N GLY A 189 -2.18 3.62 -8.84
CA GLY A 189 -3.52 3.92 -9.37
C GLY A 189 -4.39 4.83 -8.51
N ASP A 190 -3.89 5.32 -7.37
CA ASP A 190 -4.56 6.32 -6.54
C ASP A 190 -4.47 7.70 -7.24
N SER A 191 -5.62 8.22 -7.69
CA SER A 191 -5.78 9.59 -8.22
C SER A 191 -6.39 10.52 -7.18
#